data_AF-A0A3A9F6Y0-F1
#
_entry.id   AF-A0A3A9F6Y0-F1
#
_cell.length_a   1.000
_cell.length_b   1.000
_cell.length_c   1.000
_cell.angle_alpha   90.00
_cell.angle_beta   90.00
_cell.angle_gamma   90.00
#
_symmetry.space_group_name_H-M   'P 1'
#
loop_
_entity.id
_entity.type
_entity.pdbx_description
1 polymer ?
#
loop_
_entity_poly.entity_id
_entity_poly.type
_entity_poly.pdbx_seq_one_letter_code
_entity_poly.pdbx_strand_id
1 'polypeptide(L)'
;DPNEPDGEYKTAIGMLYTIAFTIKMSYKGSHKMDGYFSYVVPPLEGLWWQKGREDIDYAHKENLEWIAMIRLPDFVTKEEFDWAVLEGTKKKKMDFSKVEFFPYNEGMCVQCMHIGSYDEEDKTIGKMNQYLSKKGYAPDISPSRFHHEIYLSDPRRCAVEKRRTVIRHPIKEGK
;
A
#
# COMPACT_ATOMS: atom_id res chain seq x y z
N ASP A 1 -15.45 -3.42 6.97
CA ASP A 1 -14.81 -2.11 7.22
C ASP A 1 -13.33 -2.32 7.54
N PRO A 2 -12.38 -1.61 6.89
CA PRO A 2 -10.94 -1.74 7.18
C PRO A 2 -10.53 -1.34 8.61
N ASN A 3 -11.39 -0.65 9.35
CA ASN A 3 -11.16 -0.25 10.75
C ASN A 3 -11.62 -1.30 11.77
N GLU A 4 -12.24 -2.41 11.33
CA GLU A 4 -12.61 -3.49 12.24
C GLU A 4 -11.36 -4.07 12.91
N PRO A 5 -11.26 -4.04 14.25
CA PRO A 5 -10.03 -4.40 14.97
C PRO A 5 -9.53 -5.81 14.72
N ASP A 6 -10.40 -6.73 14.33
CA ASP A 6 -10.09 -8.12 13.97
C ASP A 6 -10.63 -8.48 12.57
N GLY A 7 -10.80 -7.47 11.72
CA GLY A 7 -11.31 -7.62 10.36
C GLY A 7 -10.30 -8.17 9.36
N GLU A 8 -10.75 -8.32 8.12
CA GLU A 8 -9.95 -8.87 7.03
C GLU A 8 -8.69 -8.04 6.73
N TYR A 9 -8.75 -6.72 6.89
CA TYR A 9 -7.63 -5.82 6.61
C TYR A 9 -6.41 -6.09 7.50
N LYS A 10 -6.62 -6.23 8.82
CA LYS A 10 -5.54 -6.58 9.77
C LYS A 10 -4.95 -7.95 9.46
N THR A 11 -5.80 -8.91 9.09
CA THR A 11 -5.36 -10.25 8.70
C THR A 11 -4.48 -10.19 7.44
N ALA A 12 -4.91 -9.45 6.41
CA ALA A 12 -4.16 -9.26 5.17
C ALA A 12 -2.79 -8.60 5.41
N ILE A 13 -2.71 -7.56 6.25
CA ILE A 13 -1.44 -6.94 6.64
C ILE A 13 -0.51 -7.95 7.32
N GLY A 14 -1.04 -8.76 8.23
CA GLY A 14 -0.27 -9.83 8.90
C GLY A 14 0.29 -10.85 7.90
N MET A 15 -0.49 -11.20 6.88
CA MET A 15 -0.07 -12.09 5.80
C MET A 15 1.06 -11.48 4.97
N LEU A 16 0.90 -10.23 4.52
CA LEU A 16 1.91 -9.49 3.74
C LEU A 16 3.25 -9.41 4.48
N TYR A 17 3.24 -9.03 5.76
CA TYR A 17 4.47 -8.97 6.54
C TYR A 17 5.12 -10.35 6.70
N THR A 18 4.34 -11.41 6.84
CA THR A 18 4.90 -12.76 6.93
C THR A 18 5.67 -13.12 5.67
N ILE A 19 5.11 -12.87 4.49
CA ILE A 19 5.78 -13.15 3.21
C ILE A 19 6.99 -12.23 3.02
N ALA A 20 6.84 -10.92 3.24
CA ALA A 20 7.92 -9.96 3.12
C ALA A 20 9.12 -10.28 4.03
N PHE A 21 8.87 -10.69 5.29
CA PHE A 21 9.94 -11.11 6.19
C PHE A 21 10.53 -12.49 5.83
N THR A 22 9.74 -13.40 5.27
CA THR A 22 10.25 -14.70 4.80
C THR A 22 11.26 -14.49 3.67
N ILE A 23 10.95 -13.62 2.71
CA ILE A 23 11.86 -13.21 1.63
C ILE A 23 13.10 -12.51 2.22
N LYS A 24 12.89 -11.49 3.05
CA LYS A 24 14.00 -10.72 3.66
C LYS A 24 14.98 -11.61 4.44
N MET A 25 14.48 -12.67 5.09
CA MET A 25 15.27 -13.53 5.95
C MET A 25 15.82 -14.78 5.24
N SER A 26 15.61 -14.91 3.93
CA SER A 26 16.11 -16.03 3.11
C SER A 26 17.63 -16.23 3.25
N TYR A 27 18.39 -15.14 3.38
CA TYR A 27 19.84 -15.18 3.58
C TYR A 27 20.28 -15.98 4.83
N LYS A 28 19.42 -16.13 5.84
CA LYS A 28 19.69 -16.95 7.03
C LYS A 28 19.34 -18.44 6.83
N GLY A 29 18.61 -18.77 5.77
CA GLY A 29 18.24 -20.13 5.40
C GLY A 29 19.12 -20.70 4.29
N SER A 30 18.68 -21.86 3.77
CA SER A 30 19.32 -22.56 2.65
C SER A 30 18.94 -21.99 1.28
N HIS A 31 17.82 -21.28 1.17
CA HIS A 31 17.36 -20.68 -0.08
C HIS A 31 18.09 -19.35 -0.31
N LYS A 32 18.89 -19.29 -1.38
CA LYS A 32 19.65 -18.10 -1.76
C LYS A 32 19.07 -17.53 -3.04
N MET A 33 18.70 -16.27 -3.00
CA MET A 33 18.13 -15.54 -4.13
C MET A 33 19.27 -14.85 -4.89
N ASP A 34 19.30 -14.97 -6.20
CA ASP A 34 20.28 -14.25 -7.02
C ASP A 34 20.06 -12.73 -6.90
N GLY A 35 21.14 -11.95 -6.89
CA GLY A 35 21.08 -10.50 -6.71
C GLY A 35 20.61 -10.00 -5.34
N TYR A 36 20.43 -10.89 -4.34
CA TYR A 36 20.01 -10.48 -3.00
C TYR A 36 20.96 -9.45 -2.37
N PHE A 37 20.36 -8.42 -1.77
CA PHE A 37 21.05 -7.51 -0.85
C PHE A 37 20.24 -7.36 0.44
N SER A 38 20.90 -6.97 1.53
CA SER A 38 20.20 -6.70 2.79
C SER A 38 19.40 -5.39 2.70
N TYR A 39 18.12 -5.45 3.04
CA TYR A 39 17.21 -4.31 2.98
C TYR A 39 16.28 -4.25 4.18
N VAL A 40 15.73 -3.05 4.41
CA VAL A 40 14.63 -2.84 5.36
C VAL A 40 13.33 -3.09 4.61
N VAL A 41 12.39 -3.83 5.22
CA VAL A 41 11.06 -4.02 4.62
C VAL A 41 10.44 -2.63 4.38
N PRO A 42 10.03 -2.31 3.14
CA PRO A 42 9.41 -1.03 2.84
C PRO A 42 8.15 -0.75 3.68
N PRO A 43 7.71 0.51 3.76
CA PRO A 43 6.44 0.84 4.42
C PRO A 43 5.27 0.07 3.80
N LEU A 44 4.21 -0.10 4.60
CA LEU A 44 2.94 -0.57 4.07
C LEU A 44 2.36 0.50 3.14
N GLU A 45 1.75 0.04 2.05
CA GLU A 45 1.07 0.86 1.07
C GLU A 45 -0.38 0.36 0.94
N GLY A 46 -1.30 1.27 0.60
CA GLY A 46 -2.72 0.98 0.43
C GLY A 46 -3.28 1.68 -0.81
N LEU A 47 -3.92 0.91 -1.69
CA LEU A 47 -4.77 1.41 -2.77
C LEU A 47 -6.21 1.38 -2.29
N TRP A 48 -6.94 2.48 -2.45
CA TRP A 48 -8.28 2.67 -1.89
C TRP A 48 -9.25 3.18 -2.95
N TRP A 49 -10.47 2.64 -2.95
CA TRP A 49 -11.56 3.14 -3.79
C TRP A 49 -12.93 2.80 -3.19
N GLN A 50 -13.98 3.38 -3.78
CA GLN A 50 -15.37 3.02 -3.50
C GLN A 50 -16.11 2.82 -4.83
N LYS A 51 -16.99 1.82 -4.89
CA LYS A 51 -17.76 1.53 -6.12
C LYS A 51 -18.65 2.72 -6.47
N GLY A 52 -18.59 3.14 -7.73
CA GLY A 52 -19.43 4.22 -8.25
C GLY A 52 -18.99 5.63 -7.85
N ARG A 53 -17.77 5.80 -7.31
CA ARG A 53 -17.21 7.11 -6.95
C ARG A 53 -15.82 7.31 -7.55
N GLU A 54 -15.49 8.58 -7.80
CA GLU A 54 -14.15 9.03 -8.22
C GLU A 54 -13.37 9.62 -7.04
N ASP A 55 -13.99 9.69 -5.85
CA ASP A 55 -13.44 10.17 -4.60
C ASP A 55 -13.67 9.18 -3.45
N ILE A 56 -12.95 9.39 -2.34
CA ILE A 56 -13.14 8.62 -1.11
C ILE A 56 -14.10 9.37 -0.19
N ASP A 57 -15.22 8.73 0.13
CA ASP A 57 -16.12 9.18 1.19
C ASP A 57 -15.68 8.63 2.54
N TYR A 58 -14.95 9.46 3.28
CA TYR A 58 -14.46 9.14 4.61
C TYR A 58 -15.56 8.97 5.66
N ALA A 59 -16.80 9.40 5.39
CA ALA A 59 -17.93 9.17 6.30
C ALA A 59 -18.47 7.73 6.21
N HIS A 60 -18.22 7.04 5.10
CA HIS A 60 -18.72 5.71 4.80
C HIS A 60 -17.58 4.69 4.59
N LYS A 61 -16.72 4.55 5.61
CA LYS A 61 -15.53 3.69 5.56
C LYS A 61 -15.88 2.21 5.36
N GLU A 62 -17.08 1.78 5.71
CA GLU A 62 -17.62 0.45 5.48
C GLU A 62 -17.70 0.07 3.98
N ASN A 63 -17.78 1.06 3.08
CA ASN A 63 -17.86 0.87 1.64
C ASN A 63 -16.50 0.88 0.93
N LEU A 64 -15.40 1.02 1.69
CA LEU A 64 -14.05 1.03 1.14
C LEU A 64 -13.66 -0.35 0.61
N GLU A 65 -13.20 -0.35 -0.62
CA GLU A 65 -12.48 -1.45 -1.25
C GLU A 65 -10.99 -1.09 -1.25
N TRP A 66 -10.13 -2.10 -1.12
CA TRP A 66 -8.69 -1.85 -0.92
C TRP A 66 -7.79 -2.96 -1.45
N ILE A 67 -6.55 -2.58 -1.75
CA ILE A 67 -5.40 -3.47 -1.91
C ILE A 67 -4.32 -2.99 -0.95
N ALA A 68 -3.95 -3.83 0.01
CA ALA A 68 -2.78 -3.59 0.85
C ALA A 68 -1.55 -4.20 0.17
N MET A 69 -0.43 -3.49 0.18
CA MET A 69 0.79 -3.96 -0.49
C MET A 69 2.06 -3.54 0.24
N ILE A 70 3.13 -4.32 0.03
CA ILE A 70 4.48 -4.01 0.49
C ILE A 70 5.39 -4.20 -0.71
N ARG A 71 6.14 -3.16 -1.08
CA ARG A 71 7.07 -3.23 -2.19
C ARG A 71 8.13 -4.32 -1.98
N LEU A 72 8.43 -5.06 -3.04
CA LEU A 72 9.53 -6.02 -3.10
C LEU A 72 10.71 -5.44 -3.90
N PRO A 73 11.97 -5.76 -3.54
CA PRO A 73 13.13 -5.46 -4.39
C PRO A 73 13.07 -6.19 -5.74
N ASP A 74 13.71 -5.62 -6.75
CA ASP A 74 13.65 -6.13 -8.14
C ASP A 74 14.25 -7.55 -8.31
N PHE A 75 15.13 -7.99 -7.39
CA PHE A 75 15.65 -9.36 -7.39
C PHE A 75 14.60 -10.41 -7.01
N VAL A 76 13.46 -10.00 -6.44
CA VAL A 76 12.40 -10.91 -6.03
C VAL A 76 11.51 -11.20 -7.24
N THR A 77 11.75 -12.35 -7.87
CA THR A 77 10.92 -12.82 -8.98
C THR A 77 9.63 -13.47 -8.49
N LYS A 78 8.76 -13.88 -9.43
CA LYS A 78 7.55 -14.62 -9.09
C LYS A 78 7.88 -15.96 -8.41
N GLU A 79 8.92 -16.64 -8.86
CA GLU A 79 9.39 -17.90 -8.29
C GLU A 79 9.86 -17.72 -6.84
N GLU A 80 10.55 -16.61 -6.55
CA GLU A 80 11.00 -16.28 -5.19
C GLU A 80 9.83 -15.93 -4.25
N PHE A 81 8.81 -15.27 -4.79
CA PHE A 81 7.56 -15.05 -4.09
C PHE A 81 6.83 -16.37 -3.80
N ASP A 82 6.68 -17.25 -4.80
CA ASP A 82 5.98 -18.52 -4.65
C ASP A 82 6.69 -19.43 -3.64
N TRP A 83 8.03 -19.44 -3.64
CA TRP A 83 8.83 -20.08 -2.60
C TRP A 83 8.49 -19.54 -1.21
N ALA A 84 8.43 -18.21 -1.04
CA ALA A 84 8.14 -17.59 0.24
C ALA A 84 6.71 -17.91 0.73
N VAL A 85 5.74 -18.03 -0.17
CA VAL A 85 4.38 -18.49 0.15
C VAL A 85 4.40 -19.92 0.68
N LEU A 86 5.09 -20.85 0.01
CA LEU A 86 5.21 -22.24 0.45
C LEU A 86 5.91 -22.35 1.82
N GLU A 87 7.03 -21.64 1.98
CA GLU A 87 7.82 -21.65 3.20
C GLU A 87 7.05 -21.01 4.38
N GLY A 88 6.35 -19.90 4.12
CA GLY A 88 5.46 -19.24 5.07
C GLY A 88 4.31 -20.14 5.51
N THR A 89 3.65 -20.78 4.55
CA THR A 89 2.56 -21.76 4.79
C THR A 89 3.04 -22.88 5.70
N LYS A 90 4.19 -23.49 5.40
CA LYS A 90 4.77 -24.57 6.20
C LYS A 90 5.11 -24.13 7.63
N LYS A 91 5.74 -22.96 7.78
CA LYS A 91 6.19 -22.45 9.10
C LYS A 91 5.06 -21.95 9.98
N LYS A 92 4.07 -21.28 9.40
CA LYS A 92 2.97 -20.63 10.13
C LYS A 92 1.71 -21.49 10.21
N LYS A 93 1.61 -22.55 9.40
CA LYS A 93 0.40 -23.38 9.27
C LYS A 93 -0.84 -22.53 8.98
N MET A 94 -0.67 -21.55 8.11
CA MET A 94 -1.67 -20.56 7.72
C MET A 94 -1.76 -20.53 6.19
N ASP A 95 -2.96 -20.29 5.67
CA ASP A 95 -3.18 -20.12 4.24
C ASP A 95 -2.79 -18.70 3.80
N PHE A 96 -1.98 -18.61 2.74
CA PHE A 96 -1.52 -17.35 2.13
C PHE A 96 -2.09 -17.16 0.72
N SER A 97 -3.11 -17.93 0.32
CA SER A 97 -3.75 -17.86 -1.01
C SER A 97 -4.27 -16.46 -1.40
N LYS A 98 -4.59 -15.61 -0.41
CA LYS A 98 -5.00 -14.21 -0.61
C LYS A 98 -3.84 -13.26 -0.92
N VAL A 99 -2.58 -13.68 -0.77
CA VAL A 99 -1.41 -12.85 -1.07
C VAL A 99 -1.00 -13.09 -2.51
N GLU A 100 -0.82 -12.00 -3.26
CA GLU A 100 -0.51 -12.07 -4.68
C GLU A 100 0.80 -11.35 -5.02
N PHE A 101 1.51 -11.87 -6.03
CA PHE A 101 2.61 -11.15 -6.66
C PHE A 101 2.03 -10.14 -7.65
N PHE A 102 2.18 -8.86 -7.34
CA PHE A 102 1.44 -7.78 -8.00
C PHE A 102 2.39 -6.79 -8.69
N PRO A 103 2.74 -7.01 -9.97
CA PRO A 103 3.39 -6.00 -10.79
C PRO A 103 2.44 -4.82 -11.01
N TYR A 104 2.82 -3.63 -10.55
CA TYR A 104 1.98 -2.45 -10.60
C TYR A 104 2.72 -1.26 -11.20
N ASN A 105 2.15 -0.70 -12.27
CA ASN A 105 2.62 0.53 -12.90
C ASN A 105 1.57 1.63 -12.67
N GLU A 106 1.81 2.45 -11.66
CA GLU A 106 0.90 3.53 -11.25
C GLU A 106 0.83 4.68 -12.29
N GLY A 107 1.87 4.82 -13.11
CA GLY A 107 2.01 5.87 -14.10
C GLY A 107 2.22 7.25 -13.47
N MET A 108 1.83 8.29 -14.22
CA MET A 108 2.04 9.68 -13.80
C MET A 108 1.10 10.04 -12.64
N CYS A 109 1.68 10.59 -11.57
CA CYS A 109 0.98 10.91 -10.33
C CYS A 109 1.42 12.26 -9.77
N VAL A 110 0.59 12.82 -8.89
CA VAL A 110 1.00 13.83 -7.90
C VAL A 110 1.09 13.17 -6.54
N GLN A 111 2.00 13.64 -5.69
CA GLN A 111 2.07 13.17 -4.30
C GLN A 111 2.36 14.31 -3.34
N CYS A 112 1.89 14.16 -2.10
CA CYS A 112 2.15 15.09 -1.02
C CYS A 112 2.33 14.33 0.30
N MET A 113 3.20 14.84 1.16
CA MET A 113 3.30 14.35 2.54
C MET A 113 2.13 14.91 3.35
N HIS A 114 1.25 14.04 3.84
CA HIS A 114 0.31 14.36 4.90
C HIS A 114 0.96 14.12 6.27
N ILE A 115 0.77 15.07 7.19
CA ILE A 115 1.23 14.96 8.57
C ILE A 115 0.03 15.22 9.48
N GLY A 116 -0.39 14.20 10.24
CA GLY A 116 -1.58 14.30 11.11
C GLY A 116 -2.51 13.09 11.03
N SER A 117 -3.78 13.34 11.38
CA SER A 117 -4.85 12.33 11.33
C SER A 117 -5.28 12.04 9.89
N TYR A 118 -5.55 10.77 9.59
CA TYR A 118 -6.11 10.35 8.30
C TYR A 118 -7.44 11.05 7.96
N ASP A 119 -8.21 11.43 8.99
CA ASP A 119 -9.48 12.17 8.80
C ASP A 119 -9.28 13.62 8.32
N GLU A 120 -8.04 14.12 8.26
CA GLU A 120 -7.68 15.47 7.77
C GLU A 120 -6.95 15.43 6.41
N GLU A 121 -6.97 14.31 5.72
CA GLU A 121 -6.35 14.15 4.40
C GLU A 121 -7.00 15.02 3.32
N ASP A 122 -8.28 15.36 3.47
CA ASP A 122 -9.03 16.27 2.60
C ASP A 122 -8.31 17.60 2.38
N LYS A 123 -7.67 18.15 3.42
CA LYS A 123 -6.86 19.37 3.36
C LYS A 123 -5.61 19.19 2.51
N THR A 124 -4.96 18.03 2.58
CA THR A 124 -3.79 17.69 1.76
C THR A 124 -4.21 17.50 0.30
N ILE A 125 -5.29 16.75 0.07
CA ILE A 125 -5.85 16.49 -1.27
C ILE A 125 -6.29 17.81 -1.93
N GLY A 126 -6.94 18.71 -1.18
CA GLY A 126 -7.29 20.04 -1.68
C GLY A 126 -6.10 20.84 -2.18
N LYS A 127 -4.96 20.79 -1.46
CA LYS A 127 -3.70 21.42 -1.90
C LYS A 127 -3.11 20.75 -3.14
N MET A 128 -3.18 19.42 -3.24
CA MET A 128 -2.76 18.66 -4.43
C MET A 128 -3.58 19.06 -5.65
N ASN A 129 -4.91 19.14 -5.51
CA ASN A 129 -5.81 19.55 -6.59
C ASN A 129 -5.53 20.99 -7.07
N GLN A 130 -5.34 21.92 -6.14
CA GLN A 130 -4.94 23.30 -6.50
C GLN A 130 -3.61 23.36 -7.24
N TYR A 131 -2.64 22.53 -6.84
CA TYR A 131 -1.36 22.42 -7.54
C TYR A 131 -1.53 21.86 -8.96
N LEU A 132 -2.35 20.82 -9.12
CA LEU A 132 -2.64 20.22 -10.43
C LEU A 132 -3.29 21.21 -11.39
N SER A 133 -4.33 21.92 -10.97
CA SER A 133 -5.01 22.90 -11.81
C SER A 133 -4.06 23.99 -12.30
N LYS A 134 -3.15 24.46 -11.44
CA LYS A 134 -2.12 25.45 -11.82
C LYS A 134 -1.08 24.92 -12.81
N LYS A 135 -0.91 23.60 -12.91
CA LYS A 135 0.05 22.93 -13.78
C LYS A 135 -0.60 22.36 -15.05
N GLY A 136 -1.90 22.56 -15.26
CA GLY A 136 -2.62 22.01 -16.41
C GLY A 136 -2.85 20.52 -16.32
N TYR A 137 -3.04 19.98 -15.10
CA TYR A 137 -3.37 18.58 -14.86
C TYR A 137 -4.68 18.45 -14.08
N ALA A 138 -5.27 17.26 -14.12
CA ALA A 138 -6.43 16.88 -13.33
C ALA A 138 -6.21 15.51 -12.65
N PRO A 139 -6.88 15.23 -11.52
CA PRO A 139 -6.95 13.88 -10.96
C PRO A 139 -7.49 12.87 -11.97
N ASP A 140 -6.98 11.64 -11.90
CA ASP A 140 -7.36 10.53 -12.79
C ASP A 140 -7.67 9.26 -12.00
N ILE A 141 -8.40 9.42 -10.89
CA ILE A 141 -8.94 8.29 -10.12
C ILE A 141 -10.06 7.65 -10.96
N SER A 142 -10.00 6.34 -11.10
CA SER A 142 -10.89 5.55 -11.96
C SER A 142 -10.96 4.09 -11.48
N PRO A 143 -11.80 3.23 -12.07
CA PRO A 143 -11.86 1.82 -11.69
C PRO A 143 -10.55 1.03 -11.82
N SER A 144 -9.50 1.58 -12.44
CA SER A 144 -8.17 0.96 -12.57
C SER A 144 -7.03 1.81 -12.01
N ARG A 145 -7.31 3.02 -11.48
CA ARG A 145 -6.31 3.93 -10.91
C ARG A 145 -6.86 4.50 -9.60
N PHE A 146 -6.18 4.25 -8.49
CA PHE A 146 -6.78 4.38 -7.17
C PHE A 146 -6.18 5.51 -6.35
N HIS A 147 -6.85 5.89 -5.25
CA HIS A 147 -6.22 6.67 -4.20
C HIS A 147 -5.11 5.83 -3.57
N HIS A 148 -3.88 6.36 -3.48
CA HIS A 148 -2.75 5.61 -2.95
C HIS A 148 -2.14 6.28 -1.72
N GLU A 149 -2.06 5.52 -0.62
CA GLU A 149 -1.45 5.92 0.65
C GLU A 149 -0.19 5.10 0.93
N ILE A 150 0.88 5.76 1.39
CA ILE A 150 2.13 5.11 1.84
C ILE A 150 2.36 5.44 3.32
N TYR A 151 2.26 4.45 4.19
CA TYR A 151 2.31 4.61 5.65
C TYR A 151 3.74 4.60 6.18
N LEU A 152 4.35 5.77 6.30
CA LEU A 152 5.73 5.90 6.80
C LEU A 152 5.84 5.81 8.33
N SER A 153 4.71 5.90 9.03
CA SER A 153 4.64 5.84 10.49
C SER A 153 3.81 4.63 10.92
N ASP A 154 4.28 3.90 11.93
CA ASP A 154 3.47 2.86 12.56
C ASP A 154 2.43 3.55 13.47
N PRO A 155 1.12 3.45 13.17
CA PRO A 155 0.08 4.15 13.93
C PRO A 155 -0.02 3.68 15.39
N ARG A 156 0.55 2.52 15.73
CA ARG A 156 0.62 1.99 17.11
C ARG A 156 1.76 2.59 17.92
N ARG A 157 2.73 3.23 17.25
CA ARG A 157 3.96 3.76 17.87
C ARG A 157 4.12 5.27 17.70
N CYS A 158 3.34 5.88 16.82
CA CYS A 158 3.41 7.30 16.50
C CYS A 158 2.12 8.02 16.93
N ALA A 159 2.30 9.12 17.67
CA ALA A 159 1.21 10.01 18.04
C ALA A 159 0.54 10.59 16.78
N VAL A 160 -0.78 10.77 16.82
CA VAL A 160 -1.62 11.09 15.64
C VAL A 160 -1.10 12.32 14.90
N GLU A 161 -0.74 13.37 15.62
CA GLU A 161 -0.25 14.64 15.08
C GLU A 161 1.14 14.58 14.43
N LYS A 162 1.85 13.45 14.58
CA LYS A 162 3.18 13.21 14.00
C LYS A 162 3.18 12.09 12.96
N ARG A 163 2.04 11.46 12.70
CA ARG A 163 1.93 10.43 11.67
C ARG A 163 2.24 11.04 10.32
N ARG A 164 3.00 10.31 9.52
CA ARG A 164 3.41 10.70 8.17
C ARG A 164 2.89 9.67 7.19
N THR A 165 2.10 10.14 6.24
CA THR A 165 1.54 9.35 5.14
C THR A 165 1.82 10.08 3.84
N VAL A 166 2.38 9.41 2.84
CA VAL A 166 2.40 10.00 1.50
C VAL A 166 1.05 9.72 0.86
N ILE A 167 0.34 10.78 0.48
CA ILE A 167 -0.87 10.69 -0.34
C ILE A 167 -0.44 10.86 -1.78
N ARG A 168 -0.81 9.93 -2.64
CA ARG A 168 -0.48 9.94 -4.07
C ARG A 168 -1.74 9.70 -4.88
N HIS A 169 -1.98 10.56 -5.86
CA HIS A 169 -3.09 10.44 -6.79
C HIS A 169 -2.61 10.32 -8.23
N PRO A 170 -3.19 9.40 -9.02
CA PRO A 170 -3.01 9.35 -10.46
C PRO A 170 -3.48 10.65 -11.12
N ILE A 171 -2.78 11.09 -12.16
CA ILE A 171 -3.11 12.31 -12.89
C ILE A 171 -3.16 12.09 -14.39
N LYS A 172 -3.84 13.01 -15.08
CA LYS A 172 -3.90 13.16 -16.54
C LYS A 172 -3.76 14.62 -16.91
N GLU A 173 -3.47 14.89 -18.19
CA GLU A 173 -3.52 16.25 -18.72
C GLU A 173 -4.90 16.88 -18.48
N GLY A 174 -4.91 18.13 -18.05
CA GLY A 174 -6.11 18.92 -17.84
C GLY A 174 -6.71 19.31 -19.19
N LYS A 175 -8.04 19.29 -19.27
CA LYS A 175 -8.78 19.88 -20.39
C LYS A 175 -8.74 21.40 -20.32
#